data_AF-A0A7Z7YS78-F1
#
_entry.id   AF-A0A7Z7YS78-F1
#
_cell.length_a   1.000
_cell.length_b   1.000
_cell.length_c   1.000
_cell.angle_alpha   90.00
_cell.angle_beta   90.00
_cell.angle_gamma   90.00
#
_symmetry.space_group_name_H-M   'P 1'
#
loop_
_entity.id
_entity.type
_entity.pdbx_description
1 polymer ?
#
loop_
_entity_poly.entity_id
_entity_poly.type
_entity_poly.pdbx_seq_one_letter_code
_entity_poly.pdbx_strand_id
1 'polypeptide(L)'
;FLEKYDGDNLIIFEVYQNKLDERKKLTKALKKNGQLKKVEQMSEEEIKKWIQSKLNENYKDIKQDALNLFIELTGVNFNIVSQELDKLMLFLGDRPTINKDDVHQIINRSLEQNVFLLTEYIQKRQKNKAIQLVKDLI
;
A
#
# COMPACT_ATOMS: atom_id res chain seq x y z
N PHE A 1 -10.08 35.26 -0.52
CA PHE A 1 -10.82 33.99 -0.34
C PHE A 1 -10.27 33.22 0.85
N LEU A 2 -9.10 32.55 0.76
CA LEU A 2 -8.51 31.74 1.85
C LEU A 2 -8.24 32.46 3.20
N GLU A 3 -8.23 33.80 3.24
CA GLU A 3 -8.01 34.59 4.46
C GLU A 3 -9.29 35.13 5.10
N LYS A 4 -10.43 35.03 4.41
CA LYS A 4 -11.72 35.61 4.82
C LYS A 4 -12.87 34.65 4.51
N TYR A 5 -12.59 33.35 4.54
CA TYR A 5 -13.58 32.35 4.22
C TYR A 5 -14.26 31.89 5.51
N ASP A 6 -15.54 32.23 5.66
CA ASP A 6 -16.39 31.96 6.83
C ASP A 6 -17.63 31.10 6.48
N GLY A 7 -17.68 30.53 5.27
CA GLY A 7 -18.78 29.70 4.82
C GLY A 7 -18.64 28.21 5.19
N ASP A 8 -19.73 27.47 5.06
CA ASP A 8 -19.81 26.05 5.46
C ASP A 8 -19.08 25.07 4.51
N ASN A 9 -18.53 25.53 3.38
CA ASN A 9 -17.87 24.63 2.42
C ASN A 9 -16.46 24.20 2.87
N LEU A 10 -16.17 22.91 2.74
CA LEU A 10 -14.82 22.34 2.91
C LEU A 10 -14.06 22.41 1.58
N ILE A 11 -12.82 22.93 1.63
CA ILE A 11 -11.97 23.10 0.44
C ILE A 11 -10.72 22.25 0.61
N ILE A 12 -10.51 21.34 -0.35
CA ILE A 12 -9.38 20.40 -0.34
C ILE A 12 -8.44 20.77 -1.49
N PHE A 13 -7.17 20.99 -1.16
CA PHE A 13 -6.11 21.20 -2.14
C PHE A 13 -5.24 19.94 -2.19
N GLU A 14 -5.23 19.27 -3.33
CA GLU A 14 -4.32 18.15 -3.58
C GLU A 14 -3.09 18.65 -4.34
N VAL A 15 -1.90 18.34 -3.83
CA VAL A 15 -0.64 18.78 -4.42
C VAL A 15 0.29 17.57 -4.56
N TYR A 16 0.58 17.18 -5.80
CA TYR A 16 1.44 16.03 -6.12
C TYR A 16 2.94 16.32 -6.04
N GLN A 17 3.33 17.49 -5.53
CA GLN A 17 4.74 17.86 -5.36
C GLN A 17 5.19 17.56 -3.92
N ASN A 18 6.37 16.97 -3.77
CA ASN A 18 6.93 16.60 -2.46
C ASN A 18 7.10 17.78 -1.50
N LYS A 19 7.20 19.00 -2.03
CA LYS A 19 7.35 20.23 -1.23
C LYS A 19 6.54 21.35 -1.86
N LEU A 20 5.93 22.16 -0.99
CA LEU A 20 5.32 23.43 -1.38
C LEU A 20 6.40 24.50 -1.46
N ASP A 21 6.32 25.40 -2.45
CA ASP A 21 7.21 26.56 -2.51
C ASP A 21 6.80 27.57 -1.43
N GLU A 22 7.56 27.58 -0.34
CA GLU A 22 7.38 28.46 0.84
C GLU A 22 7.45 29.95 0.51
N ARG A 23 8.02 30.32 -0.63
CA ARG A 23 8.15 31.73 -1.03
C ARG A 23 6.83 32.29 -1.57
N LYS A 24 5.93 31.43 -2.05
CA LYS A 24 4.64 31.86 -2.61
C LYS A 24 3.69 32.33 -1.51
N LYS A 25 3.04 33.48 -1.74
CA LYS A 25 2.02 34.02 -0.82
C LYS A 25 0.90 33.03 -0.53
N LEU A 26 0.50 32.24 -1.54
CA LEU A 26 -0.52 31.19 -1.40
C LEU A 26 -0.12 30.12 -0.38
N THR A 27 1.10 29.59 -0.46
CA THR A 27 1.62 28.59 0.48
C THR A 27 1.61 29.12 1.91
N LYS A 28 2.03 30.38 2.10
CA LYS A 28 2.03 31.02 3.41
C LYS A 28 0.61 31.19 3.97
N ALA A 29 -0.36 31.58 3.14
CA ALA A 29 -1.75 31.70 3.55
C ALA A 29 -2.38 30.35 3.91
N LEU A 30 -2.12 29.30 3.13
CA LEU A 30 -2.60 27.93 3.39
C LEU A 30 -2.06 27.38 4.71
N LYS A 31 -0.76 27.60 5.00
CA LYS A 31 -0.16 27.19 6.28
C LYS A 31 -0.71 27.95 7.49
N LYS A 32 -1.12 29.20 7.31
CA LYS A 32 -1.64 30.04 8.39
C LYS A 32 -3.09 29.71 8.72
N ASN A 33 -3.91 29.40 7.70
CA ASN A 33 -5.36 29.30 7.86
C ASN A 33 -5.93 27.89 7.64
N GLY A 34 -5.12 26.93 7.18
CA GLY A 34 -5.56 25.56 6.89
C GLY A 34 -4.76 24.50 7.63
N GLN A 35 -5.24 23.25 7.57
CA GLN A 35 -4.48 22.09 8.02
C GLN A 35 -3.66 21.53 6.86
N LEU A 36 -2.33 21.48 7.02
CA LEU A 36 -1.44 20.84 6.07
C LEU A 36 -1.17 19.41 6.53
N LYS A 37 -1.62 18.43 5.74
CA LYS A 37 -1.32 17.02 5.98
C LYS A 37 -0.43 16.50 4.86
N LYS A 38 0.76 16.03 5.21
CA LYS A 38 1.67 15.40 4.26
C LYS A 38 1.28 13.93 4.12
N VAL A 39 0.99 13.51 2.90
CA VAL A 39 0.71 12.11 2.58
C VAL A 39 1.98 11.54 1.97
N GLU A 40 2.69 10.72 2.73
CA GLU A 40 3.88 10.02 2.27
C GLU A 40 3.57 8.53 2.11
N GLN A 41 4.39 7.87 1.30
CA GLN A 41 4.33 6.41 1.22
C GLN A 41 4.65 5.84 2.59
N MET A 42 3.79 4.93 3.05
CA MET A 42 4.01 4.22 4.30
C MET A 42 5.22 3.30 4.18
N SER A 43 6.01 3.23 5.24
CA SER A 43 7.01 2.19 5.44
C SER A 43 6.37 0.81 5.58
N GLU A 44 7.17 -0.24 5.45
CA GLU A 44 6.71 -1.62 5.65
C GLU A 44 6.06 -1.82 7.03
N GLU A 45 6.63 -1.23 8.08
CA GLU A 45 6.09 -1.33 9.44
C GLU A 45 4.74 -0.61 9.59
N GLU A 46 4.60 0.57 8.98
CA GLU A 46 3.34 1.32 8.97
C GLU A 46 2.26 0.57 8.21
N ILE A 47 2.60 -0.08 7.10
CA ILE A 47 1.68 -0.94 6.36
C ILE A 47 1.25 -2.14 7.20
N LYS A 48 2.18 -2.83 7.86
CA LYS A 48 1.84 -3.97 8.73
C LYS A 48 0.88 -3.55 9.85
N LYS A 49 1.12 -2.40 10.48
CA LYS A 49 0.22 -1.83 11.49
C LYS A 49 -1.15 -1.45 10.90
N TRP A 50 -1.16 -0.87 9.70
CA TRP A 50 -2.40 -0.53 9.01
C TRP A 50 -3.22 -1.78 8.69
N ILE A 51 -2.60 -2.86 8.19
CA ILE A 51 -3.26 -4.14 7.93
C ILE A 51 -3.90 -4.68 9.20
N GLN A 52 -3.15 -4.72 10.31
CA GLN A 52 -3.66 -5.19 11.60
C GLN A 52 -4.85 -4.34 12.09
N SER A 53 -4.74 -3.01 12.00
CA SER A 53 -5.84 -2.09 12.37
C SER A 53 -7.08 -2.36 11.52
N LYS A 54 -6.90 -2.51 10.20
CA LYS A 54 -7.99 -2.74 9.25
C LYS A 54 -8.69 -4.07 9.50
N LEU A 55 -7.93 -5.12 9.81
CA LEU A 55 -8.49 -6.43 10.17
C LEU A 55 -9.25 -6.37 11.48
N ASN A 56 -8.70 -5.71 12.50
CA ASN A 56 -9.34 -5.54 13.80
C ASN A 56 -10.68 -4.79 13.70
N GLU A 57 -10.77 -3.75 12.86
CA GLU A 57 -12.03 -3.05 12.55
C GLU A 57 -13.11 -3.99 11.97
N ASN A 58 -12.70 -5.08 11.33
CA ASN A 58 -13.57 -6.10 10.73
C ASN A 58 -13.66 -7.37 11.58
N TYR A 59 -13.26 -7.33 12.86
CA TYR A 59 -13.26 -8.47 13.79
C TYR A 59 -12.45 -9.66 13.28
N LYS A 60 -11.37 -9.39 12.54
CA LYS A 60 -10.45 -10.38 11.98
C LYS A 60 -9.04 -10.15 12.50
N ASP A 61 -8.23 -11.19 12.41
CA ASP A 61 -6.81 -11.19 12.78
C ASP A 61 -5.98 -11.95 11.73
N ILE A 62 -4.66 -11.77 11.76
CA ILE A 62 -3.70 -12.42 10.85
C ILE A 62 -2.50 -12.95 11.62
N LYS A 63 -2.14 -14.21 11.35
CA LYS A 63 -0.92 -14.78 11.93
C LYS A 63 0.32 -14.06 11.41
N GLN A 64 1.34 -13.95 12.25
CA GLN A 64 2.56 -13.19 11.91
C GLN A 64 3.28 -13.72 10.66
N ASP A 65 3.32 -15.04 10.48
CA ASP A 65 3.90 -15.70 9.30
C ASP A 65 3.10 -15.41 8.03
N ALA A 66 1.77 -15.38 8.13
CA ALA A 66 0.87 -14.99 7.05
C ALA A 66 1.04 -13.50 6.68
N LEU A 67 1.14 -12.61 7.67
CA LEU A 67 1.38 -11.18 7.46
C LEU A 67 2.72 -10.91 6.76
N ASN A 68 3.78 -11.60 7.19
CA ASN A 68 5.09 -11.47 6.56
C ASN A 68 5.06 -11.96 5.10
N LEU A 69 4.43 -13.11 4.84
CA LEU A 69 4.26 -13.60 3.48
C LEU A 69 3.41 -12.65 2.61
N PHE A 70 2.33 -12.11 3.16
CA PHE A 70 1.48 -11.16 2.45
C PHE A 70 2.31 -9.97 1.96
N ILE A 71 3.10 -9.35 2.85
CA ILE A 71 3.99 -8.23 2.51
C ILE A 71 5.07 -8.64 1.51
N GLU A 72 5.64 -9.84 1.64
CA GLU A 72 6.63 -10.37 0.68
C GLU A 72 6.04 -10.44 -0.75
N LEU A 73 4.78 -10.87 -0.88
CA LEU A 73 4.10 -11.03 -2.17
C LEU A 73 3.60 -9.68 -2.74
N THR A 74 3.03 -8.81 -1.90
CA THR A 74 2.42 -7.54 -2.35
C THR A 74 3.42 -6.40 -2.45
N GLY A 75 4.53 -6.47 -1.71
CA GLY A 75 5.40 -5.32 -1.46
C GLY A 75 4.72 -4.28 -0.56
N VAL A 76 5.19 -3.02 -0.64
CA VAL A 76 4.75 -1.89 0.19
C VAL A 76 3.90 -0.86 -0.57
N ASN A 77 3.34 -1.24 -1.72
CA ASN A 77 2.42 -0.37 -2.44
C ASN A 77 1.04 -0.43 -1.78
N PHE A 78 0.61 0.68 -1.18
CA PHE A 78 -0.65 0.76 -0.44
C PHE A 78 -1.88 0.33 -1.25
N ASN A 79 -1.95 0.71 -2.54
CA ASN A 79 -3.10 0.38 -3.37
C ASN A 79 -3.19 -1.13 -3.63
N ILE A 80 -2.05 -1.77 -3.88
CA ILE A 80 -1.98 -3.24 -4.06
C ILE A 80 -2.36 -3.91 -2.75
N VAL A 81 -1.71 -3.52 -1.64
CA VAL A 81 -1.97 -4.05 -0.30
C VAL A 81 -3.45 -3.97 0.07
N SER A 82 -4.10 -2.82 -0.15
CA SER A 82 -5.51 -2.65 0.20
C SER A 82 -6.42 -3.57 -0.62
N GLN A 83 -6.21 -3.67 -1.93
CA GLN A 83 -7.03 -4.52 -2.80
C GLN A 83 -6.84 -6.01 -2.49
N GLU A 84 -5.59 -6.43 -2.24
CA GLU A 84 -5.26 -7.79 -1.88
C GLU A 84 -5.82 -8.18 -0.50
N LEU A 85 -5.78 -7.25 0.47
CA LEU A 85 -6.36 -7.46 1.79
C LEU A 85 -7.89 -7.60 1.72
N ASP A 86 -8.56 -6.76 0.93
CA ASP A 86 -10.01 -6.83 0.74
C ASP A 86 -10.43 -8.18 0.12
N LYS A 87 -9.70 -8.66 -0.88
CA LYS A 87 -9.93 -10.00 -1.46
C LYS A 87 -9.76 -11.11 -0.43
N LEU A 88 -8.73 -11.00 0.40
CA LEU A 88 -8.44 -12.02 1.41
C LEU A 88 -9.51 -12.03 2.50
N MET A 89 -9.97 -10.86 2.96
CA MET A 89 -11.11 -10.76 3.89
C MET A 89 -12.40 -11.34 3.29
N LEU A 90 -12.65 -11.09 2.01
CA LEU A 90 -13.81 -11.64 1.29
C LEU A 90 -13.74 -13.16 1.19
N PHE A 91 -12.58 -13.71 0.84
CA PHE A 91 -12.34 -15.15 0.77
C PHE A 91 -12.51 -15.84 2.14
N LEU A 92 -12.04 -15.20 3.20
CA LEU A 92 -12.09 -15.75 4.54
C LEU A 92 -13.52 -15.91 5.08
N GLY A 93 -14.48 -15.11 4.58
CA GLY A 93 -15.88 -15.16 5.01
C GLY A 93 -16.00 -14.90 6.51
N ASP A 94 -16.65 -15.81 7.25
CA ASP A 94 -16.86 -15.68 8.70
C ASP A 94 -15.66 -16.13 9.55
N ARG A 95 -14.63 -16.73 8.95
CA ARG A 95 -13.44 -17.16 9.72
C ARG A 95 -12.74 -15.93 10.32
N PRO A 96 -12.32 -15.99 11.60
CA PRO A 96 -11.76 -14.83 12.30
C PRO A 96 -10.27 -14.63 12.03
N THR A 97 -9.52 -15.67 11.63
CA THR A 97 -8.06 -15.60 11.54
C THR A 97 -7.55 -16.05 10.18
N ILE A 98 -6.74 -15.19 9.58
CA ILE A 98 -5.98 -15.43 8.35
C ILE A 98 -4.74 -16.24 8.69
N ASN A 99 -4.55 -17.34 7.97
CA ASN A 99 -3.36 -18.18 8.05
C ASN A 99 -2.52 -18.06 6.76
N LYS A 100 -1.36 -18.71 6.76
CA LYS A 100 -0.41 -18.65 5.65
C LYS A 100 -0.95 -19.30 4.36
N ASP A 101 -1.75 -20.36 4.48
CA ASP A 101 -2.36 -21.05 3.33
C ASP A 101 -3.40 -20.16 2.64
N ASP A 102 -4.19 -19.40 3.41
CA ASP A 102 -5.16 -18.43 2.87
C ASP A 102 -4.45 -17.38 2.00
N VAL A 103 -3.29 -16.89 2.46
CA VAL A 103 -2.45 -15.94 1.70
C VAL A 103 -1.91 -16.59 0.42
N HIS A 104 -1.39 -17.81 0.50
CA HIS A 104 -0.89 -18.53 -0.69
C HIS A 104 -1.97 -18.79 -1.74
N GLN A 105 -3.21 -18.99 -1.32
CA GLN A 105 -4.31 -19.32 -2.21
C GLN A 105 -4.87 -18.10 -2.96
N ILE A 106 -4.84 -16.93 -2.34
CA ILE A 106 -5.50 -15.72 -2.87
C ILE A 106 -4.52 -14.69 -3.42
N ILE A 107 -3.32 -14.61 -2.83
CA ILE A 107 -2.36 -13.55 -3.15
C ILE A 107 -1.36 -14.03 -4.19
N ASN A 108 -1.37 -13.34 -5.33
CA ASN A 108 -0.34 -13.49 -6.35
C ASN A 108 0.82 -12.53 -6.10
N ARG A 109 2.00 -12.88 -6.61
CA ARG A 109 3.16 -11.97 -6.57
C ARG A 109 2.89 -10.71 -7.35
N SER A 110 3.23 -9.56 -6.77
CA SER A 110 3.15 -8.27 -7.46
C SER A 110 4.10 -8.21 -8.66
N LEU A 111 3.76 -7.38 -9.65
CA LEU A 111 4.60 -7.14 -10.82
C LEU A 111 6.01 -6.66 -10.42
N GLU A 112 6.08 -5.74 -9.45
CA GLU A 112 7.33 -5.21 -8.93
C GLU A 112 8.22 -6.32 -8.37
N GLN A 113 7.64 -7.24 -7.58
CA GLN A 113 8.40 -8.39 -7.11
C GLN A 113 8.85 -9.33 -8.22
N ASN A 114 8.00 -9.56 -9.21
CA ASN A 114 8.38 -10.39 -10.35
C ASN A 114 9.55 -9.78 -11.14
N VAL A 115 9.65 -8.45 -11.24
CA VAL A 115 10.81 -7.75 -11.85
C VAL A 115 12.08 -7.94 -11.01
N PHE A 116 11.99 -7.83 -9.68
CA PHE A 116 13.14 -8.09 -8.81
C PHE A 116 13.62 -9.54 -8.90
N LEU A 117 12.68 -10.50 -8.86
CA LEU A 117 12.97 -11.93 -8.96
C LEU A 117 13.59 -12.31 -10.32
N LEU A 118 13.10 -11.69 -11.40
CA LEU A 118 13.66 -11.86 -12.74
C LEU A 118 15.12 -11.40 -12.77
N THR A 119 15.40 -10.24 -12.18
CA THR A 119 16.76 -9.69 -12.09
C THR A 119 17.67 -10.63 -11.30
N GLU A 120 17.21 -11.19 -10.18
CA GLU A 120 17.96 -12.19 -9.41
C GLU A 120 18.25 -13.47 -10.22
N TYR A 121 17.26 -13.98 -10.96
CA TYR A 121 17.47 -15.18 -11.79
C TYR A 121 18.47 -14.95 -12.91
N ILE A 122 18.48 -13.75 -13.50
CA ILE A 122 19.49 -13.36 -14.49
C ILE A 122 20.88 -13.32 -13.85
N GLN A 123 21.02 -12.68 -12.69
CA GLN A 123 22.30 -12.60 -11.95
C GLN A 123 22.84 -13.98 -11.56
N LYS A 124 21.96 -14.87 -11.09
CA LYS A 124 22.30 -16.25 -10.69
C LYS A 124 22.45 -17.21 -11.89
N ARG A 125 22.39 -16.71 -13.13
CA ARG A 125 22.42 -17.48 -14.39
C ARG A 125 21.37 -18.60 -14.48
N GLN A 126 20.25 -18.45 -13.79
CA GLN A 126 19.14 -19.41 -13.77
C GLN A 126 18.18 -19.18 -14.95
N LYS A 127 18.69 -19.31 -16.18
CA LYS A 127 17.95 -18.99 -17.43
C LYS A 127 16.57 -19.64 -17.52
N ASN A 128 16.44 -20.93 -17.19
CA ASN A 128 15.16 -21.64 -17.29
C ASN A 128 14.08 -21.02 -16.39
N LYS A 129 14.45 -20.61 -15.17
CA LYS A 129 13.52 -19.96 -14.24
C LYS A 129 13.16 -18.54 -14.68
N ALA A 130 14.13 -17.79 -15.21
CA ALA A 130 13.87 -16.46 -15.78
C ALA A 130 12.87 -16.54 -16.95
N ILE A 131 13.04 -17.50 -17.87
CA ILE A 131 12.13 -17.69 -19.01
C ILE A 131 10.72 -18.11 -18.54
N GLN A 132 10.64 -19.01 -17.57
CA GLN A 132 9.35 -19.42 -17.01
C GLN A 132 8.63 -18.24 -16.37
N LEU A 133 9.33 -17.46 -15.54
CA LEU A 133 8.75 -16.29 -14.87
C LEU A 133 8.22 -15.26 -15.88
N VAL A 134 8.94 -14.99 -16.97
CA VAL A 134 8.46 -14.08 -18.02
C VAL A 134 7.19 -14.60 -18.69
N LYS A 135 7.09 -15.92 -18.93
CA LYS A 135 5.86 -16.52 -19.48
C LYS A 135 4.68 -16.39 -18.53
N ASP A 136 4.92 -16.45 -17.23
CA ASP A 136 3.86 -16.29 -16.22
C ASP A 136 3.39 -14.83 -16.08
N LEU A 137 4.07 -13.86 -16.70
CA LEU A 137 3.75 -12.42 -16.68
C LEU A 137 3.02 -11.90 -17.94
N ILE A 138 2.94 -12.73 -19.00
CA ILE A 138 2.33 -12.40 -20.31
C ILE A 138 0.99 -13.11 -20.42
#